data_AF-A0AAD4NB21-F1
#
_entry.id   AF-A0AAD4NB21-F1
#
_cell.length_a   1.000
_cell.length_b   1.000
_cell.length_c   1.000
_cell.angle_alpha   90.00
_cell.angle_beta   90.00
_cell.angle_gamma   90.00
#
_symmetry.space_group_name_H-M   'P 1'
#
loop_
_entity.id
_entity.type
_entity.pdbx_description
1 polymer ?
#
loop_
_entity_poly.entity_id
_entity_poly.type
_entity_poly.pdbx_seq_one_letter_code
_entity_poly.pdbx_strand_id
1 'polypeptide(L)'
;MPKKWIWIWILAIIFGHCPNLVKITGLAQLLQPIQPQEPNREWFCGVDDATKALSRLAVGACPKEPLNWCCFNHDNCYGQYRDYIWMLYYCDQLFGSCIRYAYQNDPFCSNWIYATHADIVRIFGDGYKQKFG
;
A
#
# COMPACT_ATOMS: atom_id res chain seq x y z
N MET A 1 -5.26 -8.66 -56.63
CA MET A 1 -5.89 -9.31 -55.45
C MET A 1 -5.10 -10.59 -55.17
N PRO A 2 -4.79 -11.01 -53.93
CA PRO A 2 -5.39 -10.62 -52.64
C PRO A 2 -4.43 -9.88 -51.68
N LYS A 3 -4.98 -8.88 -50.98
CA LYS A 3 -4.37 -8.07 -49.93
C LYS A 3 -4.70 -8.67 -48.55
N LYS A 4 -3.97 -9.69 -48.09
CA LYS A 4 -4.20 -10.27 -46.74
C LYS A 4 -2.97 -10.36 -45.81
N TRP A 5 -1.80 -9.91 -46.25
CA TRP A 5 -0.55 -10.14 -45.49
C TRP A 5 0.08 -8.90 -44.84
N ILE A 6 -0.53 -7.72 -44.96
CA ILE A 6 0.06 -6.46 -44.43
C ILE A 6 -0.45 -6.11 -43.01
N TRP A 7 -1.55 -6.72 -42.54
CA TRP A 7 -2.11 -6.40 -41.22
C TRP A 7 -1.42 -7.09 -40.04
N ILE A 8 -0.58 -8.10 -40.28
CA ILE A 8 0.04 -8.89 -39.20
C ILE A 8 1.24 -8.14 -38.57
N TRP A 9 1.91 -7.27 -39.33
CA TRP A 9 3.10 -6.55 -38.83
C TRP A 9 2.78 -5.28 -38.01
N ILE A 10 1.59 -4.70 -38.16
CA ILE A 10 1.18 -3.52 -37.37
C ILE A 10 0.73 -3.93 -35.96
N LEU A 11 0.22 -5.15 -35.78
CA LEU A 11 -0.19 -5.65 -34.47
C LEU A 11 0.99 -6.12 -33.60
N ALA A 12 2.13 -6.45 -34.20
CA ALA A 12 3.33 -6.87 -33.45
C ALA A 12 4.10 -5.71 -32.80
N ILE A 13 3.84 -4.46 -33.22
CA ILE A 13 4.40 -3.26 -32.56
C ILE A 13 3.56 -2.87 -31.33
N ILE A 14 2.31 -3.33 -31.23
CA ILE A 14 1.39 -3.00 -30.13
C ILE A 14 1.55 -3.97 -28.94
N PHE A 15 2.06 -5.18 -29.16
CA PHE A 15 2.08 -6.25 -28.12
C PHE A 15 3.46 -6.89 -27.88
N GLY A 16 4.56 -6.16 -28.10
CA GLY A 16 5.91 -6.70 -27.98
C GLY A 16 6.82 -5.93 -27.04
N HIS A 17 6.82 -6.31 -25.75
CA HIS A 17 7.95 -6.23 -24.82
C HIS A 17 8.48 -4.84 -24.42
N CYS A 18 7.88 -4.29 -23.36
CA CYS A 18 8.64 -3.51 -22.37
C CYS A 18 8.62 -4.30 -21.04
N PRO A 19 9.66 -5.08 -20.70
CA PRO A 19 9.86 -5.50 -19.33
C PRO A 19 10.31 -4.26 -18.54
N ASN A 20 9.67 -4.00 -17.39
CA ASN A 20 10.04 -2.96 -16.42
C ASN A 20 9.72 -1.50 -16.75
N LEU A 21 8.43 -1.18 -16.87
CA LEU A 21 7.97 0.20 -16.68
C LEU A 21 6.63 0.27 -15.92
N VAL A 22 6.61 -0.23 -14.69
CA VAL A 22 5.63 0.23 -13.69
C VAL A 22 6.37 1.15 -12.74
N LYS A 23 6.70 2.33 -13.23
CA LYS A 23 7.05 3.48 -12.41
C LYS A 23 5.88 4.46 -12.48
N ILE A 24 5.31 4.69 -11.29
CA ILE A 24 4.54 5.86 -10.87
C ILE A 24 3.11 5.93 -11.42
N THR A 25 2.15 5.44 -10.61
CA THR A 25 0.90 6.18 -10.34
C THR A 25 0.40 5.80 -8.94
N GLY A 26 0.72 6.62 -7.93
CA GLY A 26 0.19 6.48 -6.56
C GLY A 26 -1.34 6.64 -6.44
N LEU A 27 -2.04 6.88 -7.56
CA LEU A 27 -3.50 6.94 -7.65
C LEU A 27 -4.14 5.65 -8.18
N ALA A 28 -3.41 4.82 -8.95
CA ALA A 28 -3.98 3.60 -9.53
C ALA A 28 -4.16 2.47 -8.49
N GLN A 29 -3.37 2.47 -7.42
CA GLN A 29 -3.53 1.52 -6.31
C GLN A 29 -4.78 1.77 -5.46
N LEU A 30 -5.36 2.98 -5.50
CA LEU A 30 -6.59 3.33 -4.78
C LEU A 30 -7.87 2.82 -5.47
N LEU A 31 -7.76 2.32 -6.71
CA LEU A 31 -8.88 1.85 -7.53
C LEU A 31 -8.94 0.33 -7.69
N GLN A 32 -8.06 -0.42 -7.02
CA GLN A 32 -8.08 -1.88 -7.11
C GLN A 32 -9.15 -2.46 -6.19
N PRO A 33 -10.02 -3.37 -6.68
CA PRO A 33 -11.04 -4.01 -5.87
C PRO A 33 -10.39 -4.84 -4.75
N ILE A 34 -10.86 -4.63 -3.51
CA ILE A 34 -10.42 -5.37 -2.32
C ILE A 34 -10.72 -6.86 -2.55
N GLN A 35 -9.70 -7.64 -2.89
CA GLN A 35 -9.83 -9.09 -3.03
C GLN A 35 -9.89 -9.72 -1.63
N PRO A 36 -10.82 -10.66 -1.35
CA PRO A 36 -10.86 -11.38 -0.07
C PRO A 36 -9.50 -12.03 0.22
N GLN A 37 -8.98 -11.87 1.43
CA GLN A 37 -7.66 -12.38 1.80
C GLN A 37 -7.77 -13.76 2.47
N GLU A 38 -7.17 -14.78 1.87
CA GLU A 38 -6.98 -16.07 2.55
C GLU A 38 -6.23 -15.89 3.89
N PRO A 39 -6.61 -16.62 4.97
CA PRO A 39 -6.14 -16.42 6.35
C PRO A 39 -4.62 -16.64 6.58
N ASN A 40 -3.91 -17.13 5.57
CA ASN A 40 -2.46 -17.40 5.58
C ASN A 40 -1.60 -16.36 4.85
N ARG A 41 -2.13 -15.19 4.44
CA ARG A 41 -1.27 -14.13 3.90
C ARG A 41 -0.43 -13.49 5.01
N GLU A 42 0.86 -13.28 4.68
CA GLU A 42 1.86 -12.61 5.50
C GLU A 42 1.30 -11.32 6.14
N TRP A 43 1.62 -11.08 7.40
CA TRP A 43 1.25 -9.86 8.11
C TRP A 43 2.36 -8.82 7.96
N PHE A 44 2.00 -7.68 7.37
CA PHE A 44 2.92 -6.60 7.02
C PHE A 44 2.94 -5.46 8.04
N CYS A 45 1.91 -5.32 8.87
CA CYS A 45 1.88 -4.24 9.85
C CYS A 45 2.83 -4.53 11.02
N GLY A 46 4.05 -3.96 10.97
CA GLY A 46 5.09 -4.11 11.99
C GLY A 46 6.43 -4.49 11.36
N VAL A 47 7.53 -4.13 12.03
CA VAL A 47 8.90 -4.31 11.49
C VAL A 47 9.56 -5.62 11.91
N ASP A 48 9.12 -6.18 13.04
CA ASP A 48 9.61 -7.43 13.62
C ASP A 48 8.43 -8.26 14.17
N ASP A 49 8.68 -9.51 14.56
CA ASP A 49 7.61 -10.42 15.00
C ASP A 49 6.81 -9.88 16.21
N ALA A 50 7.47 -9.17 17.13
CA ALA A 50 6.84 -8.63 18.32
C ALA A 50 5.90 -7.47 17.98
N THR A 51 6.36 -6.51 17.17
CA THR A 51 5.57 -5.37 16.70
C THR A 51 4.48 -5.81 15.74
N LYS A 52 4.72 -6.83 14.92
CA LYS A 52 3.71 -7.49 14.08
C LYS A 52 2.59 -8.11 14.91
N ALA A 53 2.94 -8.87 15.96
CA ALA A 53 1.97 -9.45 16.86
C ALA A 53 1.15 -8.36 17.58
N LEU A 54 1.81 -7.31 18.08
CA LEU A 54 1.15 -6.19 18.75
C LEU A 54 0.18 -5.46 17.83
N SER A 55 0.59 -5.15 16.59
CA SER A 55 -0.29 -4.52 15.61
C SER A 55 -1.49 -5.41 15.30
N ARG A 56 -1.28 -6.72 15.10
CA ARG A 56 -2.36 -7.67 14.82
C ARG A 56 -3.38 -7.77 15.96
N LEU A 57 -2.93 -7.64 17.21
CA LEU A 57 -3.79 -7.55 18.40
C LEU A 57 -4.52 -6.20 18.46
N ALA A 58 -3.82 -5.09 18.16
CA ALA A 58 -4.38 -3.74 18.19
C ALA A 58 -5.54 -3.54 17.21
N VAL A 59 -5.64 -4.35 16.14
CA VAL A 59 -6.81 -4.37 15.24
C VAL A 59 -8.10 -4.71 16.00
N GLY A 60 -8.01 -5.53 17.04
CA GLY A 60 -9.16 -6.00 17.81
C GLY A 60 -10.18 -6.74 16.95
N ALA A 61 -11.44 -6.32 17.05
CA ALA A 61 -12.59 -6.88 16.34
C ALA A 61 -12.71 -6.43 14.88
N CYS A 62 -11.93 -5.44 14.45
CA CYS A 62 -11.99 -4.94 13.08
C CYS A 62 -11.45 -5.96 12.05
N PRO A 63 -11.91 -5.91 10.79
CA PRO A 63 -11.33 -6.69 9.70
C PRO A 63 -9.82 -6.46 9.62
N LYS A 64 -9.02 -7.52 9.47
CA LYS A 64 -7.54 -7.42 9.48
C LYS A 64 -6.96 -7.16 8.10
N GLU A 65 -7.57 -7.76 7.10
CA GLU A 65 -7.11 -7.77 5.71
C GLU A 65 -6.98 -6.37 5.10
N PRO A 66 -7.95 -5.45 5.28
CA PRO A 66 -7.83 -4.12 4.68
C PRO A 66 -6.68 -3.32 5.28
N LEU A 67 -6.44 -3.45 6.60
CA LEU A 67 -5.29 -2.83 7.26
C LEU A 67 -3.98 -3.46 6.76
N ASN A 68 -3.91 -4.79 6.67
CA ASN A 68 -2.72 -5.49 6.21
C ASN A 68 -2.30 -5.03 4.80
N TRP A 69 -3.27 -4.80 3.92
CA TRP A 69 -3.05 -4.22 2.60
C TRP A 69 -2.50 -2.79 2.67
N CYS A 70 -3.04 -1.96 3.55
CA CYS A 70 -2.51 -0.61 3.76
C CYS A 70 -1.06 -0.64 4.26
N CYS A 71 -0.71 -1.56 5.16
CA CYS A 71 0.66 -1.70 5.66
C CYS A 71 1.62 -2.16 4.57
N PHE A 72 1.23 -3.16 3.76
CA PHE A 72 2.03 -3.59 2.61
C PHE A 72 2.36 -2.41 1.66
N ASN A 73 1.37 -1.56 1.36
CA ASN A 73 1.59 -0.39 0.50
C ASN A 73 2.43 0.69 1.18
N HIS A 74 2.27 0.87 2.49
CA HIS A 74 3.08 1.80 3.29
C HIS A 74 4.56 1.39 3.31
N ASP A 75 4.85 0.12 3.57
CA ASP A 75 6.20 -0.44 3.53
C ASP A 75 6.84 -0.29 2.15
N ASN A 76 6.10 -0.56 1.08
CA ASN A 76 6.58 -0.35 -0.29
C ASN A 76 6.90 1.12 -0.57
N CYS A 77 6.07 2.04 -0.09
CA CYS A 77 6.30 3.48 -0.23
C CYS A 77 7.56 3.90 0.52
N TYR A 78 7.71 3.47 1.78
CA TYR A 78 8.91 3.73 2.58
C TYR A 78 10.17 3.15 1.93
N GLY A 79 10.11 1.92 1.41
CA GLY A 79 11.22 1.29 0.71
C GLY A 79 11.67 2.06 -0.54
N GLN A 80 10.74 2.67 -1.27
CA GLN A 80 11.04 3.50 -2.45
C GLN A 80 11.66 4.86 -2.09
N TYR A 81 11.29 5.43 -0.94
CA TYR A 81 11.60 6.81 -0.60
C TYR A 81 12.41 6.98 0.69
N ARG A 82 13.05 5.92 1.18
CA ARG A 82 13.80 5.87 2.45
C ARG A 82 14.79 7.01 2.65
N ASP A 83 15.38 7.53 1.57
CA ASP A 83 16.41 8.57 1.59
C ASP A 83 15.82 10.00 1.47
N TYR A 84 14.50 10.15 1.38
CA TYR A 84 13.81 11.42 1.17
C TYR A 84 12.79 11.69 2.28
N ILE A 85 13.21 12.40 3.33
CA ILE A 85 12.38 12.68 4.53
C ILE A 85 10.98 13.18 4.20
N TRP A 86 10.85 14.14 3.27
CA TRP A 86 9.55 14.68 2.86
C TRP A 86 8.63 13.65 2.22
N MET A 87 9.20 12.66 1.52
CA MET A 87 8.42 11.59 0.90
C MET A 87 7.97 10.55 1.94
N LEU A 88 8.68 10.39 3.06
CA LEU A 88 8.23 9.53 4.16
C LEU A 88 6.96 10.08 4.81
N TYR A 89 6.87 11.40 4.99
CA TYR A 89 5.61 12.04 5.42
C TYR A 89 4.47 11.81 4.43
N TYR A 90 4.76 11.87 3.12
CA TYR A 90 3.77 11.54 2.10
C TYR A 90 3.29 10.08 2.21
N CYS A 91 4.19 9.13 2.45
CA CYS A 91 3.83 7.74 2.68
C CYS A 91 2.92 7.57 3.90
N ASP A 92 3.17 8.28 5.01
CA ASP A 92 2.32 8.23 6.20
C ASP A 92 0.91 8.78 5.93
N GLN A 93 0.81 9.84 5.12
CA GLN A 93 -0.46 10.41 4.71
C GLN A 93 -1.24 9.45 3.81
N LEU A 94 -0.56 8.82 2.84
CA LEU A 94 -1.16 7.77 2.00
C LEU A 94 -1.67 6.59 2.83
N PHE A 95 -0.90 6.18 3.84
CA PHE A 95 -1.31 5.11 4.75
C PHE A 95 -2.57 5.49 5.54
N GLY A 96 -2.62 6.69 6.09
CA GLY A 96 -3.81 7.21 6.76
C GLY A 96 -5.03 7.27 5.83
N SER A 97 -4.88 7.76 4.59
CA SER A 97 -5.94 7.78 3.60
C SER A 97 -6.41 6.37 3.19
N CYS A 98 -5.48 5.42 3.04
CA CYS A 98 -5.79 4.02 2.77
C CYS A 98 -6.70 3.44 3.86
N ILE A 99 -6.36 3.65 5.14
CA ILE A 99 -7.18 3.21 6.27
C ILE A 99 -8.57 3.84 6.20
N ARG A 100 -8.66 5.17 6.01
CA ARG A 100 -9.97 5.86 5.95
C ARG A 100 -10.86 5.32 4.84
N TYR A 101 -10.29 5.03 3.67
CA TYR A 101 -11.02 4.46 2.55
C TYR A 101 -11.40 2.99 2.80
N ALA A 102 -10.46 2.17 3.27
CA ALA A 102 -10.65 0.74 3.51
C ALA A 102 -11.78 0.43 4.52
N TYR A 103 -11.96 1.32 5.51
CA TYR A 103 -12.99 1.18 6.54
C TYR A 103 -14.11 2.23 6.41
N GLN A 104 -14.30 2.84 5.24
CA GLN A 104 -15.27 3.95 5.07
C GLN A 104 -16.72 3.56 5.44
N ASN A 105 -17.07 2.28 5.34
CA ASN A 105 -18.39 1.75 5.67
C ASN A 105 -18.55 1.35 7.15
N ASP A 106 -17.49 1.46 7.96
CA ASP A 106 -17.49 1.18 9.40
C ASP A 106 -16.77 2.32 10.15
N PRO A 107 -17.53 3.33 10.64
CA PRO A 107 -16.94 4.48 11.33
C PRO A 107 -16.15 4.11 12.58
N PHE A 108 -16.56 3.06 13.30
CA PHE A 108 -15.85 2.60 14.49
C PHE A 108 -14.47 2.09 14.08
N CYS A 109 -14.41 1.15 13.14
CA CYS A 109 -13.13 0.62 12.67
C CYS A 109 -12.28 1.66 11.94
N SER A 110 -12.89 2.55 11.16
CA SER A 110 -12.17 3.66 10.52
C SER A 110 -11.45 4.54 11.55
N ASN A 111 -12.13 4.92 12.63
CA ASN A 111 -11.53 5.74 13.69
C ASN A 111 -10.53 4.97 14.53
N TRP A 112 -10.88 3.75 14.96
CA TRP A 112 -10.02 2.93 15.81
C TRP A 112 -8.70 2.56 15.13
N ILE A 113 -8.78 2.06 13.89
CA ILE A 113 -7.59 1.65 13.14
C ILE A 113 -6.72 2.87 12.78
N TYR A 114 -7.34 3.99 12.41
CA TYR A 114 -6.59 5.21 12.15
C TYR A 114 -5.81 5.67 13.39
N ALA A 115 -6.46 5.71 14.56
CA ALA A 115 -5.81 6.12 15.81
C ALA A 115 -4.69 5.15 16.25
N THR A 116 -4.92 3.84 16.14
CA THR A 116 -3.97 2.83 16.61
C THR A 116 -2.82 2.55 15.64
N HIS A 117 -2.92 2.96 14.37
CA HIS A 117 -1.89 2.68 13.38
C HIS A 117 -1.39 3.96 12.70
N ALA A 118 -2.26 4.75 12.07
CA ALA A 118 -1.83 5.94 11.32
C ALA A 118 -1.27 7.04 12.24
N ASP A 119 -1.93 7.32 13.37
CA ASP A 119 -1.45 8.34 14.30
C ASP A 119 -0.14 7.90 14.99
N ILE A 120 -0.01 6.62 15.34
CA ILE A 120 1.23 6.06 15.91
C ILE A 120 2.39 6.20 14.93
N VAL A 121 2.21 5.84 13.66
CA VAL A 121 3.27 5.96 12.64
C VAL A 121 3.70 7.41 12.45
N ARG A 122 2.77 8.38 12.51
CA ARG A 122 3.11 9.81 12.41
C ARG A 122 3.89 10.32 13.62
N ILE A 123 3.47 9.95 14.82
CA ILE A 123 4.10 10.38 16.07
C ILE A 123 5.51 9.78 16.21
N PHE A 124 5.66 8.48 15.95
CA PHE A 124 6.92 7.77 16.19
C PHE A 124 7.82 7.70 14.96
N GLY A 125 7.26 7.79 13.75
CA GLY A 125 8.02 7.88 12.50
C GLY A 125 8.84 9.17 12.42
N ASP A 126 8.32 10.28 12.93
CA ASP A 126 9.05 11.56 12.95
C ASP A 126 10.29 11.53 13.86
N GLY A 127 10.26 10.76 14.96
CA GLY A 127 11.44 10.53 15.81
C GLY A 127 12.55 9.74 15.10
N TYR A 128 12.19 8.83 14.19
CA TYR A 128 13.14 8.11 13.34
C TYR A 128 13.69 9.02 12.23
N LYS A 129 12.83 9.84 11.61
CA LYS A 129 13.20 10.84 10.59
C LYS A 129 14.17 11.91 11.11
N GLN A 130 14.08 12.30 12.38
CA GLN A 130 14.95 13.31 12.98
C GLN A 130 16.32 12.77 13.44
N LYS A 131 16.42 11.47 13.76
CA LYS A 131 17.65 10.89 14.33
C LYS A 131 18.61 10.35 13.26
N PHE A 132 18.10 10.07 12.06
CA PHE A 132 18.87 9.44 10.98
C PHE A 132 18.72 10.15 9.62
N GLY A 133 18.04 11.30 9.60
CA GLY A 133 17.96 12.21 8.46
C GLY A 133 19.03 13.29 8.51
#